data_AF-A0A8T4Z758-F1
#
_entry.id   AF-A0A8T4Z758-F1
#
_cell.length_a   1.000
_cell.length_b   1.000
_cell.length_c   1.000
_cell.angle_alpha   90.00
_cell.angle_beta   90.00
_cell.angle_gamma   90.00
#
_symmetry.space_group_name_H-M   'P 1'
#
loop_
_entity.id
_entity.type
_entity.pdbx_description
1 polymer ?
#
loop_
_entity_poly.entity_id
_entity_poly.type
_entity_poly.pdbx_seq_one_letter_code
_entity_poly.pdbx_strand_id
1 'polypeptide(L)'
;MEIKSKSAESKITFNVLVIDSEGKGYDRIIISKSKDVEKAVARLSVGQWSGWITEDFDAKIPLYIRYKEGSKIVYEDVPIKRYTGTFRFKLIELSSDAKCFRLYQSQVFPRTGFTWPEHIAKELFENVGPFQEHIGPHAYYNNWVDDETFLEELEYQAWWLGKATDYLMSRYEWDLYFLQWHGLNHAQHAFWGGIDPISPWYKKAMAEKYWKYFRRFYGAADKMVGDIVKHADEETLIVVISDHGHIPYVYGTAMITNALAKAGLIGYRIGSKG
;
A
#
# COMPACT_ATOMS: atom_id res chain seq x y z
N MET A 1 11.32 15.73 8.14
CA MET A 1 10.26 15.09 7.32
C MET A 1 8.90 15.47 7.87
N GLU A 2 7.94 15.81 7.01
CA GLU A 2 6.56 16.13 7.42
C GLU A 2 5.60 15.07 6.87
N ILE A 3 4.72 14.55 7.71
CA ILE A 3 3.58 13.71 7.31
C ILE A 3 2.33 14.58 7.39
N LYS A 4 1.56 14.65 6.29
CA LYS A 4 0.43 15.58 6.15
C LYS A 4 -0.87 14.84 5.88
N SER A 5 -1.95 15.36 6.44
CA SER A 5 -3.31 15.01 6.02
C SER A 5 -3.54 15.48 4.59
N LYS A 6 -4.21 14.65 3.78
CA LYS A 6 -4.56 15.00 2.39
C LYS A 6 -5.78 15.92 2.31
N SER A 7 -6.57 16.02 3.37
CA SER A 7 -7.90 16.64 3.32
C SER A 7 -8.12 17.75 4.36
N ALA A 8 -7.11 18.07 5.18
CA ALA A 8 -7.11 19.22 6.09
C ALA A 8 -5.68 19.71 6.37
N GLU A 9 -5.55 20.92 6.93
CA GLU A 9 -4.28 21.49 7.37
C GLU A 9 -3.79 20.84 8.67
N SER A 10 -3.38 19.57 8.59
CA SER A 10 -2.83 18.82 9.71
C SER A 10 -1.52 18.16 9.31
N LYS A 11 -0.50 18.28 10.16
CA LYS A 11 0.81 17.70 9.91
C LYS A 11 1.54 17.32 11.19
N ILE A 12 2.38 16.30 11.07
CA ILE A 12 3.34 15.89 12.10
C ILE A 12 4.75 15.97 11.51
N THR A 13 5.68 16.52 12.29
CA THR A 13 7.08 16.67 11.88
C THR A 13 7.97 15.70 12.63
N PHE A 14 8.81 14.98 11.90
CA PHE A 14 9.86 14.12 12.42
C PHE A 14 11.24 14.63 11.98
N ASN A 15 12.19 14.55 12.91
CA ASN A 15 13.61 14.72 12.67
C ASN A 15 14.22 13.37 12.34
N VAL A 16 15.13 13.34 11.37
CA VAL A 16 15.88 12.15 10.98
C VAL A 16 17.35 12.45 11.21
N LEU A 17 17.97 11.71 12.13
CA LEU A 17 19.41 11.75 12.38
C LEU A 17 20.04 10.58 11.64
N VAL A 18 21.02 10.86 10.78
CA VAL A 18 21.81 9.84 10.07
C VAL A 18 23.08 9.60 10.87
N ILE A 19 23.43 8.33 11.08
CA ILE A 19 24.48 7.90 11.99
C ILE A 19 25.50 7.05 11.25
N ASP A 20 26.77 7.31 11.52
CA ASP A 20 27.89 6.41 11.29
C ASP A 20 28.21 5.74 12.61
N SER A 21 27.70 4.52 12.82
CA SER A 21 27.77 3.86 14.13
C SER A 21 29.10 3.15 14.38
N GLU A 22 29.85 2.85 13.31
CA GLU A 22 31.13 2.13 13.35
C GLU A 22 32.35 2.99 12.98
N GLY A 23 32.17 4.25 12.58
CA GLY A 23 33.22 5.12 12.06
C GLY A 23 33.69 4.74 10.64
N LYS A 24 32.84 4.05 9.86
CA LYS A 24 33.14 3.55 8.50
C LYS A 24 32.23 4.14 7.43
N GLY A 25 31.42 5.13 7.80
CA GLY A 25 30.38 5.74 6.97
C GLY A 25 28.97 5.46 7.49
N TYR A 26 28.02 6.24 7.01
CA TYR A 26 26.63 6.18 7.48
C TYR A 26 25.99 4.82 7.23
N ASP A 27 25.35 4.28 8.27
CA ASP A 27 24.80 2.92 8.26
C ASP A 27 23.36 2.85 8.80
N ARG A 28 22.92 3.87 9.54
CA ARG A 28 21.64 3.86 10.27
C ARG A 28 21.00 5.23 10.33
N ILE A 29 19.70 5.23 10.63
CA ILE A 29 18.95 6.44 10.99
C ILE A 29 18.24 6.29 12.34
N ILE A 30 18.02 7.44 12.98
CA ILE A 30 17.11 7.59 14.12
C ILE A 30 16.03 8.60 13.74
N ILE A 31 14.77 8.22 13.98
CA ILE A 31 13.61 9.07 13.73
C ILE A 31 13.03 9.50 15.07
N SER A 32 12.85 10.80 15.29
CA SER A 32 12.32 11.36 16.54
C SER A 32 11.42 12.57 16.27
N LYS A 33 10.40 12.80 17.11
CA LYS A 33 9.55 14.00 17.04
C LYS A 33 10.29 15.28 17.43
N SER A 34 11.39 15.14 18.17
CA SER A 34 12.19 16.27 18.64
C SER A 34 13.66 16.04 18.30
N LYS A 35 14.52 17.01 18.60
CA LYS A 35 15.98 16.86 18.46
C LYS A 35 16.61 16.10 19.63
N ASP A 36 15.82 15.27 20.30
CA ASP A 36 16.21 14.41 21.41
C ASP A 36 16.15 12.95 20.96
N VAL A 37 17.30 12.27 21.01
CA VAL A 37 17.48 10.87 20.57
C VAL A 37 16.83 9.90 21.56
N GLU A 38 16.70 10.27 22.84
CA GLU A 38 16.02 9.44 23.84
C GLU A 38 14.52 9.34 23.54
N LYS A 39 13.96 10.30 22.79
CA LYS A 39 12.57 10.33 22.32
C LYS A 39 12.37 9.73 20.93
N ALA A 40 13.33 8.93 20.45
CA ALA A 40 13.25 8.28 19.15
C ALA A 40 12.04 7.33 19.07
N VAL A 41 11.31 7.43 17.96
CA VAL A 41 10.21 6.52 17.59
C VAL A 41 10.69 5.34 16.73
N ALA A 42 11.85 5.46 16.10
CA ALA A 42 12.45 4.38 15.32
C ALA A 42 13.98 4.52 15.24
N ARG A 43 14.67 3.38 15.17
CA ARG A 43 16.09 3.25 14.85
C ARG A 43 16.23 2.19 13.77
N LEU A 44 16.70 2.56 12.58
CA LEU A 44 16.61 1.69 11.40
C LEU A 44 17.97 1.58 10.70
N SER A 45 18.33 0.35 10.35
CA SER A 45 19.32 0.02 9.31
C SER A 45 18.62 -0.21 7.97
N VAL A 46 19.38 -0.20 6.87
CA VAL A 46 18.84 -0.48 5.52
C VAL A 46 18.08 -1.82 5.50
N GLY A 47 16.88 -1.80 4.92
CA GLY A 47 15.95 -2.94 4.87
C GLY A 47 15.01 -3.04 6.07
N GLN A 48 15.25 -2.34 7.18
CA GLN A 48 14.43 -2.48 8.39
C GLN A 48 13.18 -1.60 8.37
N TRP A 49 12.09 -2.18 8.87
CA TRP A 49 10.87 -1.47 9.23
C TRP A 49 10.90 -0.99 10.67
N SER A 50 10.28 0.16 10.93
CA SER A 50 9.91 0.55 12.29
C SER A 50 8.75 -0.30 12.79
N GLY A 51 8.53 -0.27 14.11
CA GLY A 51 7.22 -0.59 14.65
C GLY A 51 6.15 0.39 14.13
N TRP A 52 4.88 0.06 14.38
CA TRP A 52 3.77 0.94 14.08
C TRP A 52 3.81 2.19 14.95
N ILE A 53 3.70 3.35 14.31
CA ILE A 53 3.65 4.66 14.92
C ILE A 53 2.21 5.14 14.87
N THR A 54 1.78 5.80 15.94
CA THR A 54 0.42 6.28 16.13
C THR A 54 0.44 7.78 16.36
N GLU A 55 -0.27 8.53 15.53
CA GLU A 55 -0.38 9.99 15.62
C GLU A 55 -1.80 10.46 15.37
N ASP A 56 -2.13 11.63 15.89
CA ASP A 56 -3.39 12.27 15.58
C ASP A 56 -3.28 13.23 14.40
N PHE A 57 -4.28 13.18 13.53
CA PHE A 57 -4.44 14.06 12.38
C PHE A 57 -5.85 14.61 12.36
N ASP A 58 -5.98 15.89 12.00
CA ASP A 58 -7.25 16.43 11.55
C ASP A 58 -7.43 16.05 10.08
N ALA A 59 -8.59 15.49 9.74
CA ALA A 59 -8.89 15.04 8.39
C ALA A 59 -10.40 15.11 8.10
N LYS A 60 -10.73 15.22 6.82
CA LYS A 60 -12.04 14.85 6.28
C LYS A 60 -11.95 13.43 5.72
N ILE A 61 -12.78 12.51 6.21
CA ILE A 61 -12.90 11.13 5.74
C ILE A 61 -14.34 10.92 5.30
N PRO A 62 -14.67 11.17 4.03
CA PRO A 62 -16.02 10.94 3.52
C PRO A 62 -16.23 9.45 3.24
N LEU A 63 -17.36 8.90 3.70
CA LEU A 63 -17.73 7.50 3.46
C LEU A 63 -18.39 7.29 2.10
N TYR A 64 -19.06 8.32 1.56
CA TYR A 64 -19.87 8.20 0.35
C TYR A 64 -19.43 9.15 -0.76
N ILE A 65 -19.44 8.60 -1.98
CA ILE A 65 -19.31 9.38 -3.20
C ILE A 65 -20.64 10.11 -3.42
N ARG A 66 -20.58 11.44 -3.57
CA ARG A 66 -21.76 12.25 -3.87
C ARG A 66 -22.13 12.18 -5.34
N TYR A 67 -21.16 12.37 -6.23
CA TYR A 67 -21.29 12.20 -7.68
C TYR A 67 -19.92 12.14 -8.37
N LYS A 68 -19.90 11.75 -9.65
CA LYS A 68 -18.71 11.76 -10.50
C LYS A 68 -18.86 12.84 -11.58
N GLU A 69 -17.86 13.71 -11.69
CA GLU A 69 -17.77 14.75 -12.72
C GLU A 69 -16.57 14.43 -13.64
N GLY A 70 -16.83 13.78 -14.77
CA GLY A 70 -15.78 13.27 -15.65
C GLY A 70 -14.93 12.20 -14.95
N SER A 71 -13.62 12.44 -14.80
CA SER A 71 -12.70 11.56 -14.03
C SER A 71 -12.63 11.92 -12.54
N LYS A 72 -13.25 13.03 -12.10
CA LYS A 72 -13.19 13.50 -10.73
C LYS A 72 -14.31 12.89 -9.90
N ILE A 73 -13.95 12.23 -8.80
CA ILE A 73 -14.90 11.76 -7.79
C ILE A 73 -15.14 12.92 -6.82
N VAL A 74 -16.40 13.32 -6.66
CA VAL A 74 -16.82 14.30 -5.66
C VAL A 74 -17.45 13.55 -4.50
N TYR A 75 -16.83 13.66 -3.34
CA TYR A 75 -17.31 13.07 -2.10
C TYR A 75 -18.29 14.00 -1.39
N GLU A 76 -19.07 13.45 -0.46
CA GLU A 76 -19.85 14.28 0.47
C GLU A 76 -18.93 15.22 1.26
N ASP A 77 -19.41 16.44 1.52
CA ASP A 77 -18.69 17.33 2.43
C ASP A 77 -18.94 16.86 3.85
N VAL A 78 -17.86 16.46 4.51
CA VAL A 78 -17.87 16.00 5.89
C VAL A 78 -17.04 16.97 6.74
N PRO A 79 -17.42 17.18 8.01
CA PRO A 79 -16.66 18.04 8.89
C PRO A 79 -15.25 17.48 9.09
N ILE A 80 -14.30 18.38 9.32
CA ILE A 80 -12.98 18.01 9.82
C ILE A 80 -13.17 17.41 11.20
N LYS A 81 -12.65 16.19 11.39
CA LYS A 81 -12.58 15.54 12.70
C LYS A 81 -11.14 15.15 12.99
N ARG A 82 -10.86 14.93 14.27
CA ARG A 82 -9.58 14.41 14.72
C ARG A 82 -9.62 12.89 14.71
N TYR A 83 -8.69 12.29 13.97
CA TYR A 83 -8.52 10.84 13.86
C TYR A 83 -7.13 10.46 14.34
N THR A 84 -7.03 9.34 15.03
CA THR A 84 -5.74 8.73 15.27
C THR A 84 -5.40 7.81 14.09
N GLY A 85 -4.35 8.15 13.36
CA GLY A 85 -3.81 7.40 12.25
C GLY A 85 -2.58 6.59 12.65
N THR A 86 -2.40 5.46 11.98
CA THR A 86 -1.23 4.58 12.14
C THR A 86 -0.45 4.45 10.85
N PHE A 87 0.87 4.40 10.97
CA PHE A 87 1.80 4.21 9.86
C PHE A 87 3.14 3.65 10.37
N ARG A 88 4.03 3.27 9.46
CA ARG A 88 5.39 2.82 9.78
C ARG A 88 6.38 3.35 8.75
N PHE A 89 7.67 3.27 9.06
CA PHE A 89 8.76 3.66 8.18
C PHE A 89 9.60 2.45 7.76
N LYS A 90 10.20 2.51 6.58
CA LYS A 90 11.27 1.60 6.15
C LYS A 90 12.44 2.36 5.59
N LEU A 91 13.66 2.10 6.09
CA LEU A 91 14.86 2.60 5.43
C LEU A 91 15.17 1.71 4.22
N ILE A 92 14.89 2.20 3.01
CA ILE A 92 15.12 1.46 1.77
C ILE A 92 16.59 1.55 1.34
N GLU A 93 17.19 2.73 1.46
CA GLU A 93 18.54 2.98 0.97
C GLU A 93 19.26 4.03 1.82
N LEU A 94 20.54 3.78 2.10
CA LEU A 94 21.47 4.72 2.70
C LEU A 94 22.88 4.38 2.20
N SER A 95 23.53 5.30 1.48
CA SER A 95 24.96 5.16 1.13
C SER A 95 25.85 5.59 2.30
N SER A 96 27.07 5.05 2.36
CA SER A 96 28.05 5.37 3.42
C SER A 96 28.46 6.84 3.46
N ASP A 97 28.27 7.58 2.36
CA ASP A 97 28.48 9.03 2.26
C ASP A 97 27.18 9.86 2.34
N ALA A 98 26.04 9.22 2.60
CA ALA A 98 24.69 9.78 2.69
C ALA A 98 24.19 10.54 1.45
N LYS A 99 24.84 10.37 0.27
CA LYS A 99 24.36 10.94 -0.99
C LYS A 99 23.12 10.23 -1.53
N CYS A 100 22.98 8.94 -1.25
CA CYS A 100 21.78 8.17 -1.53
C CYS A 100 21.03 7.93 -0.23
N PHE A 101 19.78 8.39 -0.15
CA PHE A 101 18.92 8.19 1.01
C PHE A 101 17.48 8.02 0.54
N ARG A 102 16.85 6.92 0.96
CA ARG A 102 15.45 6.63 0.65
C ARG A 102 14.73 6.06 1.86
N LEU A 103 13.79 6.85 2.38
CA LEU A 103 12.93 6.48 3.49
C LEU A 103 11.49 6.36 3.00
N TYR A 104 10.93 5.17 3.15
CA TYR A 104 9.53 4.92 2.86
C TYR A 104 8.67 5.15 4.10
N GLN A 105 7.48 5.71 3.88
CA GLN A 105 6.42 5.87 4.87
C GLN A 105 5.18 5.20 4.32
N SER A 106 4.58 4.30 5.09
CA SER A 106 3.39 3.56 4.65
C SER A 106 2.16 4.45 4.51
N GLN A 107 1.02 3.93 4.02
CA GLN A 107 -0.24 4.67 4.16
C GLN A 107 -0.48 5.06 5.64
N VAL A 108 -0.91 6.29 5.90
CA VAL A 108 -1.53 6.67 7.18
C VAL A 108 -2.97 6.23 7.12
N PHE A 109 -3.38 5.35 8.03
CA PHE A 109 -4.74 4.81 8.05
C PHE A 109 -5.39 4.98 9.42
N PRO A 110 -6.68 5.38 9.50
CA PRO A 110 -7.35 5.61 10.78
C PRO A 110 -7.62 4.29 11.50
N ARG A 111 -7.66 4.35 12.84
CA ARG A 111 -8.03 3.20 13.69
C ARG A 111 -9.54 2.90 13.71
N THR A 112 -10.36 3.87 13.30
CA THR A 112 -11.83 3.81 13.38
C THR A 112 -12.47 4.45 12.15
N GLY A 113 -13.76 4.24 11.95
CA GLY A 113 -14.55 4.95 10.93
C GLY A 113 -14.38 4.43 9.50
N PHE A 114 -13.86 3.22 9.31
CA PHE A 114 -13.73 2.56 7.99
C PHE A 114 -14.55 1.27 7.87
N THR A 115 -15.35 0.93 8.89
CA THR A 115 -16.19 -0.28 8.91
C THR A 115 -17.63 0.06 9.24
N TRP A 116 -18.53 -0.84 8.87
CA TRP A 116 -19.90 -0.89 9.37
C TRP A 116 -20.21 -2.32 9.87
N PRO A 117 -20.72 -2.51 11.09
CA PRO A 117 -20.90 -1.50 12.15
C PRO A 117 -19.58 -0.82 12.58
N GLU A 118 -19.67 0.37 13.19
CA GLU A 118 -18.50 1.21 13.47
C GLU A 118 -17.54 0.61 14.52
N HIS A 119 -18.07 -0.19 15.46
CA HIS A 119 -17.26 -0.79 16.53
C HIS A 119 -16.27 -1.85 16.01
N ILE A 120 -16.54 -2.44 14.84
CA ILE A 120 -15.68 -3.47 14.21
C ILE A 120 -14.28 -2.95 13.92
N ALA A 121 -14.14 -1.70 13.48
CA ALA A 121 -12.82 -1.11 13.22
C ALA A 121 -11.92 -1.13 14.46
N LYS A 122 -12.49 -0.83 15.64
CA LYS A 122 -11.78 -0.86 16.91
C LYS A 122 -11.39 -2.30 17.28
N GLU A 123 -12.30 -3.25 17.14
CA GLU A 123 -12.02 -4.66 17.41
C GLU A 123 -10.88 -5.20 16.54
N LEU A 124 -10.93 -4.94 15.24
CA LEU A 124 -9.90 -5.35 14.30
C LEU A 124 -8.56 -4.67 14.62
N PHE A 125 -8.56 -3.39 14.97
CA PHE A 125 -7.33 -2.70 15.38
C PHE A 125 -6.72 -3.34 16.63
N GLU A 126 -7.52 -3.64 17.65
CA GLU A 126 -7.05 -4.19 18.94
C GLU A 126 -6.58 -5.64 18.84
N ASN A 127 -7.18 -6.44 17.95
CA ASN A 127 -6.90 -7.88 17.86
C ASN A 127 -6.05 -8.29 16.65
N VAL A 128 -6.00 -7.47 15.60
CA VAL A 128 -5.24 -7.74 14.37
C VAL A 128 -4.14 -6.70 14.17
N GLY A 129 -4.45 -5.42 14.35
CA GLY A 129 -3.51 -4.31 14.23
C GLY A 129 -3.87 -3.32 13.11
N PRO A 130 -2.95 -2.42 12.73
CA PRO A 130 -3.17 -1.38 11.72
C PRO A 130 -3.57 -1.90 10.33
N PHE A 131 -4.65 -1.40 9.76
CA PHE A 131 -5.03 -1.72 8.37
C PHE A 131 -4.29 -0.83 7.36
N GLN A 132 -4.08 -1.36 6.16
CA GLN A 132 -3.62 -0.63 4.99
C GLN A 132 -4.56 -0.94 3.83
N GLU A 133 -5.32 0.07 3.40
CA GLU A 133 -6.36 -0.09 2.38
C GLU A 133 -5.78 0.08 0.96
N HIS A 134 -4.88 1.06 0.78
CA HIS A 134 -4.27 1.36 -0.51
C HIS A 134 -2.80 0.96 -0.56
N ILE A 135 -2.54 -0.24 -1.07
CA ILE A 135 -1.20 -0.70 -1.46
C ILE A 135 -1.16 -0.81 -2.98
N GLY A 136 -1.31 0.35 -3.63
CA GLY A 136 -1.32 0.45 -5.08
C GLY A 136 0.11 0.48 -5.66
N PRO A 137 0.28 0.09 -6.93
CA PRO A 137 1.61 0.02 -7.57
C PRO A 137 2.15 1.41 -7.97
N HIS A 138 1.45 2.50 -7.67
CA HIS A 138 1.89 3.84 -8.06
C HIS A 138 3.26 4.21 -7.48
N ALA A 139 3.51 3.94 -6.20
CA ALA A 139 4.82 4.22 -5.60
C ALA A 139 5.92 3.40 -6.29
N TYR A 140 5.59 2.16 -6.68
CA TYR A 140 6.49 1.28 -7.41
C TYR A 140 6.79 1.81 -8.83
N TYR A 141 5.75 2.16 -9.61
CA TYR A 141 5.93 2.69 -10.97
C TYR A 141 6.64 4.04 -11.03
N ASN A 142 6.54 4.84 -9.98
CA ASN A 142 7.31 6.09 -9.85
C ASN A 142 8.72 5.86 -9.30
N ASN A 143 9.15 4.61 -9.10
CA ASN A 143 10.45 4.22 -8.56
C ASN A 143 10.72 4.82 -7.16
N TRP A 144 9.68 5.04 -6.37
CA TRP A 144 9.78 5.56 -5.00
C TRP A 144 10.06 4.45 -3.98
N VAL A 145 9.67 3.22 -4.30
CA VAL A 145 9.93 2.01 -3.50
C VAL A 145 10.65 0.97 -4.33
N ASP A 146 11.43 0.12 -3.67
CA ASP A 146 12.03 -1.06 -4.31
C ASP A 146 11.02 -2.22 -4.40
N ASP A 147 11.37 -3.25 -5.16
CA ASP A 147 10.53 -4.45 -5.35
C ASP A 147 10.16 -5.09 -4.00
N GLU A 148 11.12 -5.15 -3.08
CA GLU A 148 10.98 -5.84 -1.79
C GLU A 148 9.98 -5.12 -0.88
N THR A 149 10.09 -3.81 -0.75
CA THR A 149 9.15 -3.00 0.05
C THR A 149 7.74 -3.07 -0.51
N PHE A 150 7.61 -3.05 -1.85
CA PHE A 150 6.30 -3.19 -2.48
C PHE A 150 5.68 -4.57 -2.20
N LEU A 151 6.47 -5.64 -2.32
CA LEU A 151 6.01 -7.00 -2.01
C LEU A 151 5.63 -7.18 -0.55
N GLU A 152 6.42 -6.66 0.39
CA GLU A 152 6.14 -6.75 1.84
C GLU A 152 4.84 -6.03 2.22
N GLU A 153 4.51 -4.91 1.60
CA GLU A 153 3.23 -4.24 1.83
C GLU A 153 2.07 -5.09 1.31
N LEU A 154 2.18 -5.69 0.12
CA LEU A 154 1.16 -6.61 -0.42
C LEU A 154 0.98 -7.84 0.48
N GLU A 155 2.07 -8.44 0.94
CA GLU A 155 2.05 -9.58 1.87
C GLU A 155 1.41 -9.17 3.22
N TYR A 156 1.72 -7.97 3.71
CA TYR A 156 1.10 -7.44 4.92
C TYR A 156 -0.42 -7.30 4.76
N GLN A 157 -0.90 -6.81 3.62
CA GLN A 157 -2.34 -6.69 3.37
C GLN A 157 -3.03 -8.05 3.37
N ALA A 158 -2.48 -9.03 2.65
CA ALA A 158 -3.02 -10.38 2.61
C ALA A 158 -3.05 -11.02 4.00
N TRP A 159 -1.96 -10.88 4.75
CA TRP A 159 -1.89 -11.34 6.13
C TRP A 159 -2.96 -10.67 7.01
N TRP A 160 -3.08 -9.34 6.93
CA TRP A 160 -4.05 -8.60 7.73
C TRP A 160 -5.48 -9.00 7.39
N LEU A 161 -5.81 -9.12 6.09
CA LEU A 161 -7.12 -9.55 5.62
C LEU A 161 -7.45 -10.98 6.06
N GLY A 162 -6.49 -11.91 5.99
CA GLY A 162 -6.65 -13.27 6.53
C GLY A 162 -6.89 -13.28 8.04
N LYS A 163 -6.18 -12.44 8.81
CA LYS A 163 -6.39 -12.32 10.26
C LYS A 163 -7.69 -11.61 10.65
N ALA A 164 -8.11 -10.62 9.88
CA ALA A 164 -9.41 -9.99 10.05
C ALA A 164 -10.54 -10.97 9.74
N THR A 165 -10.41 -11.76 8.66
CA THR A 165 -11.32 -12.87 8.33
C THR A 165 -11.47 -13.80 9.53
N ASP A 166 -10.34 -14.31 10.00
CA ASP A 166 -10.29 -15.28 11.10
C ASP A 166 -10.97 -14.75 12.36
N TYR A 167 -10.66 -13.51 12.74
CA TYR A 167 -11.24 -12.84 13.89
C TYR A 167 -12.76 -12.67 13.77
N LEU A 168 -13.23 -12.20 12.61
CA LEU A 168 -14.66 -11.90 12.40
C LEU A 168 -15.49 -13.18 12.32
N MET A 169 -15.07 -14.16 11.51
CA MET A 169 -15.81 -15.41 11.33
C MET A 169 -15.82 -16.29 12.58
N SER A 170 -14.84 -16.13 13.49
CA SER A 170 -14.82 -16.82 14.79
C SER A 170 -15.78 -16.23 15.82
N ARG A 171 -16.27 -14.99 15.62
CA ARG A 171 -16.97 -14.21 16.66
C ARG A 171 -18.39 -13.82 16.30
N TYR A 172 -18.67 -13.70 15.01
CA TYR A 172 -19.97 -13.30 14.50
C TYR A 172 -20.56 -14.47 13.73
N GLU A 173 -21.85 -14.69 13.89
CA GLU A 173 -22.59 -15.58 13.00
C GLU A 173 -22.62 -14.96 11.60
N TRP A 174 -22.47 -15.80 10.58
CA TRP A 174 -22.46 -15.38 9.19
C TRP A 174 -23.20 -16.41 8.34
N ASP A 175 -24.11 -15.92 7.49
CA ASP A 175 -24.68 -16.70 6.37
C ASP A 175 -23.89 -16.46 5.07
N LEU A 176 -23.11 -15.37 5.03
CA LEU A 176 -22.41 -14.90 3.85
C LEU A 176 -21.16 -14.11 4.23
N TYR A 177 -20.02 -14.54 3.68
CA TYR A 177 -18.75 -13.85 3.82
C TYR A 177 -18.15 -13.55 2.44
N PHE A 178 -17.74 -12.30 2.22
CA PHE A 178 -17.07 -11.88 0.99
C PHE A 178 -15.79 -11.13 1.31
N LEU A 179 -14.70 -11.57 0.66
CA LEU A 179 -13.42 -10.89 0.68
C LEU A 179 -12.95 -10.70 -0.76
N GLN A 180 -12.54 -9.47 -1.05
CA GLN A 180 -11.93 -9.08 -2.31
C GLN A 180 -10.55 -8.49 -2.02
N TRP A 181 -9.55 -8.90 -2.80
CA TRP A 181 -8.19 -8.41 -2.64
C TRP A 181 -7.55 -8.12 -4.00
N HIS A 182 -7.12 -6.87 -4.20
CA HIS A 182 -6.48 -6.42 -5.44
C HIS A 182 -4.97 -6.75 -5.51
N GLY A 183 -4.37 -7.29 -4.45
CA GLY A 183 -2.91 -7.37 -4.35
C GLY A 183 -2.25 -8.30 -5.37
N LEU A 184 -2.92 -9.39 -5.78
CA LEU A 184 -2.42 -10.24 -6.87
C LEU A 184 -2.31 -9.46 -8.17
N ASN A 185 -3.33 -8.68 -8.53
CA ASN A 185 -3.28 -7.84 -9.73
C ASN A 185 -2.16 -6.80 -9.65
N HIS A 186 -1.99 -6.15 -8.50
CA HIS A 186 -0.91 -5.20 -8.27
C HIS A 186 0.48 -5.83 -8.41
N ALA A 187 0.69 -7.04 -7.86
CA ALA A 187 1.93 -7.77 -8.00
C ALA A 187 2.21 -8.19 -9.44
N GLN A 188 1.17 -8.64 -10.16
CA GLN A 188 1.29 -9.03 -11.56
C GLN A 188 1.69 -7.84 -12.43
N HIS A 189 1.00 -6.69 -12.31
CA HIS A 189 1.40 -5.51 -13.10
C HIS A 189 2.84 -5.05 -12.79
N ALA A 190 3.32 -5.22 -11.55
CA ALA A 190 4.69 -4.87 -11.18
C ALA A 190 5.72 -5.87 -11.72
N PHE A 191 5.46 -7.17 -11.62
CA PHE A 191 6.48 -8.21 -11.74
C PHE A 191 6.32 -9.16 -12.94
N TRP A 192 5.19 -9.15 -13.67
CA TRP A 192 4.93 -10.08 -14.78
C TRP A 192 5.98 -10.00 -15.88
N GLY A 193 6.41 -8.78 -16.21
CA GLY A 193 7.47 -8.56 -17.21
C GLY A 193 8.80 -9.23 -16.84
N GLY A 194 8.99 -9.57 -15.56
CA GLY A 194 10.16 -10.27 -15.07
C GLY A 194 10.15 -11.79 -15.28
N ILE A 195 8.98 -12.40 -15.56
CA ILE A 195 8.84 -13.87 -15.68
C ILE A 195 8.48 -14.34 -17.09
N ASP A 196 7.96 -13.44 -17.94
CA ASP A 196 7.44 -13.79 -19.26
C ASP A 196 8.42 -13.40 -20.38
N PRO A 197 9.03 -14.36 -21.11
CA PRO A 197 9.98 -14.07 -22.18
C PRO A 197 9.44 -13.24 -23.35
N ILE A 198 8.11 -13.15 -23.52
CA ILE A 198 7.48 -12.30 -24.55
C ILE A 198 7.54 -10.82 -24.14
N SER A 199 7.68 -10.53 -22.84
CA SER A 199 7.75 -9.17 -22.34
C SER A 199 9.04 -8.46 -22.78
N PRO A 200 8.98 -7.19 -23.23
CA PRO A 200 10.17 -6.40 -23.54
C PRO A 200 11.00 -6.07 -22.29
N TRP A 201 10.45 -6.23 -21.08
CA TRP A 201 11.18 -6.03 -19.82
C TRP A 201 11.83 -7.31 -19.29
N TYR A 202 11.65 -8.44 -19.97
CA TYR A 202 12.20 -9.71 -19.52
C TYR A 202 13.72 -9.74 -19.60
N LYS A 203 14.34 -10.13 -18.49
CA LYS A 203 15.77 -10.40 -18.41
C LYS A 203 15.95 -11.77 -17.80
N LYS A 204 16.49 -12.73 -18.58
CA LYS A 204 16.70 -14.12 -18.13
C LYS A 204 17.45 -14.21 -16.79
N ALA A 205 18.45 -13.35 -16.57
CA ALA A 205 19.20 -13.28 -15.31
C ALA A 205 18.36 -12.86 -14.09
N MET A 206 17.23 -12.18 -14.30
CA MET A 206 16.32 -11.73 -13.24
C MET A 206 15.12 -12.66 -13.04
N ALA A 207 14.90 -13.62 -13.94
CA ALA A 207 13.71 -14.46 -13.94
C ALA A 207 13.53 -15.22 -12.61
N GLU A 208 14.61 -15.78 -12.04
CA GLU A 208 14.53 -16.49 -10.77
C GLU A 208 14.08 -15.59 -9.62
N LYS A 209 14.57 -14.34 -9.57
CA LYS A 209 14.16 -13.34 -8.58
C LYS A 209 12.66 -13.07 -8.68
N TYR A 210 12.15 -12.80 -9.87
CA TYR A 210 10.72 -12.51 -10.04
C TYR A 210 9.84 -13.75 -9.80
N TRP A 211 10.29 -14.95 -10.18
CA TRP A 211 9.59 -16.18 -9.80
C TRP A 211 9.53 -16.39 -8.28
N LYS A 212 10.55 -15.97 -7.52
CA LYS A 212 10.49 -15.96 -6.04
C LYS A 212 9.42 -15.00 -5.53
N TYR A 213 9.26 -13.82 -6.14
CA TYR A 213 8.18 -12.89 -5.81
C TYR A 213 6.80 -13.46 -6.12
N PHE A 214 6.63 -14.10 -7.29
CA PHE A 214 5.38 -14.80 -7.64
C PHE A 214 5.00 -15.86 -6.60
N ARG A 215 5.94 -16.70 -6.17
CA ARG A 215 5.66 -17.70 -5.11
C ARG A 215 5.24 -17.04 -3.81
N ARG A 216 5.85 -15.91 -3.46
CA ARG A 216 5.56 -15.17 -2.23
C ARG A 216 4.16 -14.57 -2.22
N PHE A 217 3.78 -13.79 -3.24
CA PHE A 217 2.46 -13.17 -3.24
C PHE A 217 1.32 -14.18 -3.49
N TYR A 218 1.54 -15.24 -4.27
CA TYR A 218 0.56 -16.33 -4.38
C TYR A 218 0.48 -17.13 -3.07
N GLY A 219 1.60 -17.36 -2.38
CA GLY A 219 1.60 -17.99 -1.06
C GLY A 219 0.87 -17.16 0.00
N ALA A 220 0.95 -15.83 -0.08
CA ALA A 220 0.17 -14.93 0.78
C ALA A 220 -1.33 -15.05 0.49
N ALA A 221 -1.72 -15.13 -0.79
CA ALA A 221 -3.11 -15.37 -1.20
C ALA A 221 -3.61 -16.74 -0.71
N ASP A 222 -2.83 -17.80 -0.91
CA ASP A 222 -3.15 -19.16 -0.47
C ASP A 222 -3.35 -19.23 1.05
N LYS A 223 -2.47 -18.60 1.82
CA LYS A 223 -2.62 -18.50 3.28
C LYS A 223 -3.89 -17.76 3.69
N MET A 224 -4.21 -16.66 3.01
CA MET A 224 -5.44 -15.89 3.26
C MET A 224 -6.69 -16.71 2.93
N VAL A 225 -6.69 -17.48 1.82
CA VAL A 225 -7.76 -18.44 1.51
C VAL A 225 -7.86 -19.50 2.60
N GLY A 226 -6.74 -20.04 3.09
CA GLY A 226 -6.73 -20.98 4.21
C GLY A 226 -7.33 -20.41 5.50
N ASP A 227 -7.12 -19.11 5.78
CA ASP A 227 -7.74 -18.43 6.91
C ASP A 227 -9.27 -18.29 6.76
N ILE A 228 -9.83 -18.34 5.54
CA ILE A 228 -11.28 -18.41 5.27
C ILE A 228 -11.76 -19.87 5.37
N VAL A 229 -11.13 -20.79 4.64
CA VAL A 229 -11.57 -22.17 4.46
C VAL A 229 -11.70 -22.93 5.78
N LYS A 230 -10.85 -22.62 6.77
CA LYS A 230 -10.91 -23.27 8.09
C LYS A 230 -12.21 -22.98 8.89
N HIS A 231 -12.99 -21.98 8.48
CA HIS A 231 -14.29 -21.65 9.08
C HIS A 231 -15.47 -22.32 8.37
N ALA A 232 -15.22 -23.02 7.26
CA ALA A 232 -16.26 -23.74 6.51
C ALA A 232 -16.47 -25.15 7.06
N ASP A 233 -17.72 -25.60 7.05
CA ASP A 233 -18.13 -26.98 7.35
C ASP A 233 -18.60 -27.72 6.08
N GLU A 234 -19.20 -28.90 6.25
CA GLU A 234 -19.71 -29.71 5.13
C GLU A 234 -20.91 -29.08 4.40
N GLU A 235 -21.60 -28.11 5.01
CA GLU A 235 -22.77 -27.42 4.42
C GLU A 235 -22.39 -26.06 3.80
N THR A 236 -21.14 -25.63 3.94
CA THR A 236 -20.65 -24.34 3.45
C THR A 236 -20.17 -24.41 1.99
N LEU A 237 -20.74 -23.58 1.11
CA LEU A 237 -20.22 -23.38 -0.25
C LEU A 237 -19.07 -22.36 -0.26
N ILE A 238 -17.88 -22.80 -0.65
CA ILE A 238 -16.72 -21.91 -0.87
C ILE A 238 -16.57 -21.62 -2.36
N VAL A 239 -16.50 -20.33 -2.72
CA VAL A 239 -16.27 -19.87 -4.10
C VAL A 239 -15.02 -19.02 -4.15
N VAL A 240 -14.01 -19.47 -4.90
CA VAL A 240 -12.78 -18.70 -5.19
C VAL A 240 -12.78 -18.35 -6.67
N ILE A 241 -12.94 -17.07 -6.97
CA ILE A 241 -13.03 -16.55 -8.35
C ILE A 241 -12.14 -15.33 -8.56
N SER A 242 -11.75 -15.12 -9.81
CA SER A 242 -11.06 -13.92 -10.27
C SER A 242 -11.94 -13.22 -11.31
N ASP A 243 -11.96 -11.90 -11.31
CA ASP A 243 -12.67 -11.09 -12.29
C ASP A 243 -11.95 -11.08 -13.65
N HIS A 244 -10.63 -11.21 -13.65
CA HIS A 244 -9.82 -11.33 -14.85
C HIS A 244 -8.48 -12.05 -14.60
N GLY A 245 -7.73 -12.30 -15.68
CA GLY A 245 -6.34 -12.77 -15.67
C GLY A 245 -5.34 -11.66 -15.95
N HIS A 246 -4.12 -12.03 -16.36
CA HIS A 246 -3.07 -11.09 -16.76
C HIS A 246 -2.41 -11.52 -18.06
N ILE A 247 -1.99 -10.54 -18.85
CA ILE A 247 -1.21 -10.75 -20.08
C ILE A 247 0.02 -9.84 -20.06
N PRO A 248 1.15 -10.27 -20.64
CA PRO A 248 2.31 -9.40 -20.75
C PRO A 248 1.94 -8.19 -21.62
N TYR A 249 2.52 -7.05 -21.30
CA TYR A 249 2.49 -5.90 -22.19
C TYR A 249 3.61 -6.06 -23.23
N VAL A 250 3.22 -6.22 -24.51
CA VAL A 250 4.13 -6.64 -25.60
C VAL A 250 4.38 -5.54 -26.63
N TYR A 251 3.35 -4.79 -27.04
CA TYR A 251 3.40 -3.99 -28.28
C TYR A 251 3.28 -2.47 -28.10
N GLY A 252 3.39 -1.96 -26.88
CA GLY A 252 3.22 -0.53 -26.65
C GLY A 252 1.76 -0.07 -26.59
N THR A 253 1.53 1.20 -26.25
CA THR A 253 0.20 1.80 -26.19
C THR A 253 -0.07 2.52 -27.50
N ALA A 254 -1.20 2.23 -28.15
CA ALA A 254 -1.66 3.05 -29.27
C ALA A 254 -1.97 4.46 -28.75
N MET A 255 -1.21 5.47 -29.22
CA MET A 255 -1.45 6.87 -28.88
C MET A 255 -2.63 7.42 -29.69
N ILE A 256 -3.84 6.93 -29.38
CA ILE A 256 -5.08 7.27 -30.07
C ILE A 256 -5.30 8.79 -30.05
N THR A 257 -5.03 9.46 -28.93
CA THR A 257 -5.11 10.93 -28.82
C THR A 257 -4.23 11.63 -29.85
N ASN A 258 -3.00 11.14 -30.10
CA ASN A 258 -2.14 11.70 -31.12
C ASN A 258 -2.68 11.46 -32.53
N ALA A 259 -3.24 10.28 -32.80
CA ALA A 259 -3.86 9.96 -34.09
C ALA A 259 -5.10 10.84 -34.35
N LEU A 260 -5.96 11.01 -33.35
CA LEU A 260 -7.15 11.87 -33.42
C LEU A 260 -6.77 13.35 -33.59
N ALA A 261 -5.74 13.82 -32.88
CA ALA A 261 -5.24 15.19 -33.01
C ALA A 261 -4.67 15.45 -34.42
N LYS A 262 -3.88 14.49 -34.96
CA LYS A 262 -3.38 14.56 -36.35
C LYS A 262 -4.50 14.55 -37.38
N ALA A 263 -5.60 13.85 -37.10
CA ALA A 263 -6.79 13.81 -37.96
C ALA A 263 -7.71 15.03 -37.77
N GLY A 264 -7.38 15.97 -36.88
CA GLY A 264 -8.22 17.15 -36.60
C GLY A 264 -9.52 16.83 -35.87
N LEU A 265 -9.67 15.63 -35.32
CA LEU A 265 -10.88 15.17 -34.62
C LEU A 265 -10.93 15.61 -33.15
N ILE A 266 -9.78 15.98 -32.59
CA ILE A 266 -9.67 16.58 -31.26
C ILE A 266 -8.67 17.75 -31.29
N GLY A 267 -8.83 18.69 -30.36
CA GLY A 267 -7.89 19.77 -30.11
C GLY A 267 -7.56 19.85 -28.62
N TYR A 268 -6.35 20.27 -28.31
CA TYR A 268 -5.94 20.52 -26.93
C TYR A 268 -6.39 21.92 -26.51
N ARG A 269 -7.05 22.04 -25.36
CA ARG A 269 -7.26 23.32 -24.67
C ARG A 269 -6.32 23.34 -23.47
N ILE A 270 -5.32 24.22 -23.50
CA ILE A 270 -4.46 24.43 -22.33
C ILE A 270 -5.33 25.03 -21.24
N GLY A 271 -5.45 24.33 -20.11
CA GLY A 271 -6.15 24.84 -18.93
C GLY A 271 -5.40 26.02 -18.31
N SER A 272 -6.08 26.85 -17.53
CA SER A 272 -5.49 28.01 -16.84
C SER A 272 -4.45 27.66 -15.76
N LYS A 273 -4.13 26.37 -15.59
CA LYS A 273 -3.03 25.86 -14.77
C LYS A 273 -2.12 25.12 -15.75
N GLY A 274 -1.09 25.83 -16.22
CA GLY A 274 -0.17 25.41 -17.28
C GLY A 274 0.36 24.00 -17.16
#